data_AF-A0A2E8CWZ7-F1
#
_entry.id   AF-A0A2E8CWZ7-F1
#
_cell.length_a   1.000
_cell.length_b   1.000
_cell.length_c   1.000
_cell.angle_alpha   90.00
_cell.angle_beta   90.00
_cell.angle_gamma   90.00
#
_symmetry.space_group_name_H-M   'P 1'
#
loop_
_entity.id
_entity.type
_entity.pdbx_description
1 polymer ?
#
loop_
_entity_poly.entity_id
_entity_poly.type
_entity_poly.pdbx_seq_one_letter_code
_entity_poly.pdbx_strand_id
1 'polypeptide(L)'
;MFAKHHDPANGHADCITTATARVLSTSPAMLLATRSEGGLLAHRDVRLPQRTPMKCSLFKIVLCLLMFSLIACAQQPPREPEQALGNIRLVTLYRDRALVTREIIIPAGDPLRSIDVPDLPELVVPDSVFADGNEQTVVRAVRVSPRPASPPQRDEVRALDEQISKLTRQREEVQQMLQVVSRDIESLDELVSFSSAAGKSDLNRGVLNAETLTELSTFSMQKHRELANEKFEYEKQLKVLDGQLQRAQWSHSQATSGQQSANYQAKIFVETPDGDAGTVRLSYLVGGCGWSPQYTVRGRIGEPEFELRYSALVQQMSGEDWEGISLILSTASPSVSAPDRV
;
A
#
# COMPACT_ATOMS: atom_id res chain seq x y z
N MET A 1 -9.26 30.85 -42.57
CA MET A 1 -10.67 30.60 -42.20
C MET A 1 -10.65 29.48 -41.17
N PHE A 2 -10.89 29.62 -39.88
CA PHE A 2 -11.30 30.73 -39.03
C PHE A 2 -10.44 30.66 -37.74
N ALA A 3 -10.07 31.83 -37.23
CA ALA A 3 -9.47 32.04 -35.92
C ALA A 3 -10.53 32.47 -34.90
N LYS A 4 -10.23 32.27 -33.60
CA LYS A 4 -10.67 33.01 -32.40
C LYS A 4 -9.99 32.30 -31.22
N HIS A 5 -9.06 32.83 -30.41
CA HIS A 5 -8.75 34.17 -29.88
C HIS A 5 -9.86 34.77 -28.98
N HIS A 6 -9.74 34.60 -27.65
CA HIS A 6 -9.41 35.65 -26.67
C HIS A 6 -9.51 35.10 -25.21
N ASP A 7 -8.37 34.92 -24.53
CA ASP A 7 -7.78 35.79 -23.49
C ASP A 7 -8.63 36.26 -22.25
N PRO A 8 -8.04 36.91 -21.21
CA PRO A 8 -7.70 36.31 -19.91
C PRO A 8 -8.26 37.12 -18.70
N ALA A 9 -7.89 36.75 -17.47
CA ALA A 9 -7.36 37.66 -16.42
C ALA A 9 -7.76 37.32 -14.96
N ASN A 10 -6.73 37.48 -14.12
CA ASN A 10 -6.72 38.02 -12.75
C ASN A 10 -7.12 37.18 -11.53
N GLY A 11 -6.20 37.19 -10.55
CA GLY A 11 -6.56 37.09 -9.14
C GLY A 11 -5.44 36.63 -8.20
N HIS A 12 -4.48 37.52 -7.91
CA HIS A 12 -3.58 37.44 -6.75
C HIS A 12 -4.33 37.13 -5.43
N ALA A 13 -3.75 36.32 -4.55
CA ALA A 13 -3.41 36.74 -3.17
C ALA A 13 -2.72 35.60 -2.40
N ASP A 14 -1.57 35.96 -1.85
CA ASP A 14 -0.86 35.28 -0.77
C ASP A 14 -1.73 35.11 0.49
N CYS A 15 -1.50 34.06 1.27
CA CYS A 15 -1.35 34.20 2.73
C CYS A 15 -0.75 32.93 3.37
N ILE A 16 0.49 33.09 3.81
CA ILE A 16 1.27 32.23 4.70
C ILE A 16 0.65 32.22 6.10
N THR A 17 0.59 31.08 6.78
CA THR A 17 0.82 30.99 8.24
C THR A 17 1.40 29.63 8.59
N THR A 18 2.69 29.63 8.90
CA THR A 18 3.43 28.54 9.54
C THR A 18 3.27 28.65 11.05
N ALA A 19 2.99 27.54 11.75
CA ALA A 19 3.25 27.41 13.18
C ALA A 19 4.03 26.11 13.45
N THR A 20 5.31 26.29 13.72
CA THR A 20 6.31 25.32 14.16
C THR A 20 6.16 24.95 15.63
N ALA A 21 6.40 23.68 15.98
CA ALA A 21 6.85 23.30 17.33
C ALA A 21 7.97 22.23 17.26
N ARG A 22 8.97 22.44 18.12
CA ARG A 22 10.35 21.94 18.11
C ARG A 22 10.54 20.61 18.86
N VAL A 23 11.36 19.75 18.25
CA VAL A 23 12.58 19.07 18.76
C VAL A 23 12.61 18.47 20.19
N LEU A 24 12.86 17.15 20.18
CA LEU A 24 13.66 16.29 21.08
C LEU A 24 14.35 16.89 22.32
N SER A 25 14.28 16.12 23.41
CA SER A 25 15.28 16.14 24.48
C SER A 25 15.48 14.71 25.01
N THR A 26 16.71 14.20 24.85
CA THR A 26 17.27 13.04 25.53
C THR A 26 18.32 13.50 26.54
N SER A 27 18.30 12.87 27.73
CA SER A 27 19.38 12.77 28.74
C SER A 27 19.71 14.05 29.54
N PRO A 28 20.20 13.97 30.81
CA PRO A 28 21.35 13.13 31.19
C PRO A 28 21.40 12.55 32.62
N ALA A 29 22.37 11.64 32.81
CA ALA A 29 22.87 11.17 34.10
C ALA A 29 24.06 12.02 34.58
N MET A 30 23.97 12.47 35.82
CA MET A 30 24.94 12.38 36.93
C MET A 30 26.46 12.45 36.62
N LEU A 31 27.19 13.44 37.18
CA LEU A 31 28.06 13.28 38.37
C LEU A 31 28.86 14.56 38.69
N LEU A 32 28.66 15.03 39.93
CA LEU A 32 29.64 15.44 40.95
C LEU A 32 30.63 16.62 40.78
N ALA A 33 30.66 17.37 41.91
CA ALA A 33 31.79 18.11 42.51
C ALA A 33 32.06 19.50 41.89
N THR A 34 32.24 20.63 42.61
CA THR A 34 32.57 20.94 44.00
C THR A 34 32.23 22.42 44.28
N ARG A 35 31.78 22.75 45.51
CA ARG A 35 32.30 23.79 46.46
C ARG A 35 32.98 25.06 45.88
N SER A 36 32.85 26.28 46.40
CA SER A 36 31.99 27.04 47.32
C SER A 36 32.50 28.50 47.25
N GLU A 37 31.67 29.43 47.71
CA GLU A 37 32.03 30.77 48.24
C GLU A 37 32.39 31.91 47.26
N GLY A 38 31.61 32.99 47.41
CA GLY A 38 32.17 34.24 47.90
C GLY A 38 32.21 35.40 46.91
N GLY A 39 31.58 36.53 47.30
CA GLY A 39 32.02 37.85 46.83
C GLY A 39 30.93 38.73 46.24
N LEU A 40 30.10 39.29 47.12
CA LEU A 40 29.33 40.51 46.86
C LEU A 40 30.25 41.74 47.00
N LEU A 41 29.79 42.87 46.44
CA LEU A 41 30.28 44.26 46.60
C LEU A 41 31.39 44.67 45.60
N ALA A 42 31.45 45.88 45.08
CA ALA A 42 30.56 47.04 44.97
C ALA A 42 31.43 48.10 44.27
N HIS A 43 30.80 48.99 43.50
CA HIS A 43 31.25 50.36 43.18
C HIS A 43 32.72 50.60 42.82
N ARG A 44 32.94 51.04 41.57
CA ARG A 44 33.32 52.44 41.37
C ARG A 44 33.16 52.88 39.92
N ASP A 45 32.31 53.89 39.77
CA ASP A 45 32.22 54.74 38.59
C ASP A 45 33.57 55.38 38.29
N VAL A 46 34.06 55.17 37.07
CA VAL A 46 35.02 56.08 36.43
C VAL A 46 34.40 56.52 35.11
N ARG A 47 33.92 57.76 35.12
CA ARG A 47 33.29 58.46 34.00
C ARG A 47 34.36 59.24 33.25
N LEU A 48 34.67 58.89 32.00
CA LEU A 48 35.35 59.75 31.00
C LEU A 48 34.98 59.23 29.58
N PRO A 49 35.06 60.04 28.52
CA PRO A 49 34.00 60.93 28.06
C PRO A 49 33.34 60.42 26.77
N GLN A 50 32.15 60.96 26.48
CA GLN A 50 31.40 60.72 25.26
C GLN A 50 32.21 61.10 24.01
N ARG A 51 32.47 60.12 23.14
CA ARG A 51 32.68 60.33 21.71
C ARG A 51 31.58 59.58 20.96
N THR A 52 30.83 60.33 20.18
CA THR A 52 29.67 59.88 19.41
C THR A 52 30.07 58.89 18.30
N PRO A 53 29.11 58.06 17.84
CA PRO A 53 29.41 56.82 17.14
C PRO A 53 29.04 56.91 15.67
N MET A 54 29.99 56.80 14.75
CA MET A 54 29.69 56.37 13.38
C MET A 54 30.92 55.63 12.84
N LYS A 55 30.66 54.51 12.14
CA LYS A 55 31.62 53.57 11.49
C LYS A 55 31.98 52.31 12.30
N CYS A 56 30.96 51.55 12.74
CA CYS A 56 31.17 50.14 13.15
C CYS A 56 30.00 49.21 12.76
N SER A 57 29.17 49.63 11.80
CA SER A 57 27.99 48.85 11.36
C SER A 57 28.30 47.92 10.19
N LEU A 58 29.17 48.30 9.25
CA LEU A 58 29.43 47.48 8.07
C LEU A 58 30.18 46.17 8.35
N PHE A 59 31.13 46.15 9.30
CA PHE A 59 31.96 44.96 9.53
C PHE A 59 31.20 43.81 10.20
N LYS A 60 30.22 44.13 11.07
CA LYS A 60 29.33 43.13 11.69
C LYS A 60 28.32 42.56 10.70
N ILE A 61 27.87 43.37 9.73
CA ILE A 61 26.95 42.93 8.68
C ILE A 61 27.66 41.98 7.70
N VAL A 62 28.92 42.28 7.33
CA VAL A 62 29.72 41.42 6.44
C VAL A 62 30.08 40.09 7.11
N LEU A 63 30.42 40.09 8.42
CA LEU A 63 30.71 38.85 9.15
C LEU A 63 29.46 37.99 9.37
N CYS A 64 28.29 38.61 9.60
CA CYS A 64 27.01 37.88 9.65
C CYS A 64 26.61 37.31 8.28
N LEU A 65 26.87 38.03 7.17
CA LEU A 65 26.61 37.52 5.82
C LEU A 65 27.53 36.36 5.43
N LEU A 66 28.80 36.38 5.87
CA LEU A 66 29.74 35.27 5.69
C LEU A 66 29.35 34.03 6.52
N MET A 67 28.88 34.22 7.76
CA MET A 67 28.37 33.12 8.60
C MET A 67 27.03 32.57 8.14
N PHE A 68 26.19 33.40 7.48
CA PHE A 68 24.92 32.94 6.90
C PHE A 68 25.12 32.15 5.59
N SER A 69 26.17 32.46 4.83
CA SER A 69 26.57 31.72 3.62
C SER A 69 27.07 30.30 3.94
N LEU A 70 27.77 30.11 5.07
CA LEU A 70 28.28 28.80 5.50
C LEU A 70 27.20 27.83 5.99
N ILE A 71 26.06 28.33 6.49
CA ILE A 71 24.97 27.49 6.99
C ILE A 71 24.04 27.02 5.85
N ALA A 72 24.02 27.74 4.72
CA ALA A 72 23.18 27.41 3.57
C ALA A 72 23.66 26.19 2.76
N CYS A 73 24.92 25.78 2.88
CA CYS A 73 25.45 24.60 2.17
C CYS A 73 25.15 23.24 2.86
N ALA A 74 24.57 23.23 4.07
CA ALA A 74 24.40 22.00 4.85
C ALA A 74 23.01 21.34 4.75
N GLN A 75 22.08 21.91 3.97
CA GLN A 75 20.73 21.37 3.81
C GLN A 75 20.43 21.13 2.33
N GLN A 76 21.12 20.16 1.72
CA GLN A 76 20.55 19.52 0.53
C GLN A 76 19.28 18.79 0.97
N PRO A 77 18.12 19.05 0.34
CA PRO A 77 16.92 18.27 0.60
C PRO A 77 17.24 16.79 0.34
N PRO A 78 16.62 15.84 1.07
CA PRO A 78 16.75 14.43 0.77
C PRO A 78 16.39 14.23 -0.69
N ARG A 79 17.40 13.91 -1.51
CA ARG A 79 17.23 13.71 -2.94
C ARG A 79 16.26 12.58 -3.15
N GLU A 80 15.22 12.85 -3.92
CA GLU A 80 14.25 11.85 -4.33
C GLU A 80 15.04 10.75 -5.06
N PRO A 81 14.93 9.48 -4.63
CA PRO A 81 15.74 8.41 -5.17
C PRO A 81 15.40 8.21 -6.65
N GLU A 82 16.45 8.17 -7.48
CA GLU A 82 16.32 7.93 -8.91
C GLU A 82 15.75 6.53 -9.12
N GLN A 83 14.53 6.44 -9.66
CA GLN A 83 13.87 5.15 -9.90
C GLN A 83 14.28 4.59 -11.27
N ALA A 84 14.73 3.35 -11.29
CA ALA A 84 15.08 2.65 -12.51
C ALA A 84 14.61 1.19 -12.45
N LEU A 85 13.64 0.82 -13.29
CA LEU A 85 13.12 -0.55 -13.39
C LEU A 85 14.19 -1.56 -13.84
N GLY A 86 15.05 -1.14 -14.77
CA GLY A 86 16.03 -1.99 -15.44
C GLY A 86 15.39 -2.94 -16.46
N ASN A 87 16.13 -3.29 -17.51
CA ASN A 87 15.66 -4.25 -18.52
C ASN A 87 16.18 -5.65 -18.18
N ILE A 88 15.33 -6.67 -18.27
CA ILE A 88 15.76 -8.06 -18.10
C ILE A 88 16.59 -8.46 -19.33
N ARG A 89 17.84 -8.87 -19.12
CA ARG A 89 18.78 -9.20 -20.21
C ARG A 89 19.08 -10.68 -20.31
N LEU A 90 19.19 -11.35 -19.16
CA LEU A 90 19.59 -12.74 -19.05
C LEU A 90 18.75 -13.43 -17.98
N VAL A 91 18.23 -14.61 -18.32
CA VAL A 91 17.58 -15.50 -17.37
C VAL A 91 18.26 -16.87 -17.43
N THR A 92 18.79 -17.33 -16.31
CA THR A 92 19.25 -18.72 -16.16
C THR A 92 18.19 -19.51 -15.41
N LEU A 93 17.51 -20.40 -16.10
CA LEU A 93 16.44 -21.22 -15.57
C LEU A 93 17.03 -22.52 -15.00
N TYR A 94 16.75 -22.77 -13.73
CA TYR A 94 17.04 -24.02 -13.03
C TYR A 94 15.77 -24.87 -12.94
N ARG A 95 15.83 -26.00 -12.22
CA ARG A 95 14.69 -26.92 -12.11
C ARG A 95 13.51 -26.32 -11.33
N ASP A 96 13.78 -25.50 -10.32
CA ASP A 96 12.78 -24.98 -9.36
C ASP A 96 12.76 -23.45 -9.25
N ARG A 97 13.71 -22.75 -9.90
CA ARG A 97 13.85 -21.30 -9.84
C ARG A 97 14.56 -20.75 -11.07
N ALA A 98 14.52 -19.44 -11.24
CA ALA A 98 15.30 -18.71 -12.23
C ALA A 98 16.24 -17.70 -11.55
N LEU A 99 17.46 -17.57 -12.05
CA LEU A 99 18.32 -16.41 -11.80
C LEU A 99 18.05 -15.39 -12.90
N VAL A 100 17.44 -14.27 -12.53
CA VAL A 100 17.13 -13.17 -13.44
C VAL A 100 18.17 -12.09 -13.24
N THR A 101 18.73 -11.58 -14.35
CA THR A 101 19.66 -10.47 -14.36
C THR A 101 19.06 -9.29 -15.13
N ARG A 102 18.79 -8.19 -14.40
CA ARG A 102 18.39 -6.90 -14.94
C ARG A 102 19.60 -6.01 -15.15
N GLU A 103 19.62 -5.29 -16.26
CA GLU A 103 20.62 -4.27 -16.56
C GLU A 103 20.02 -2.88 -16.35
N ILE A 104 20.70 -2.08 -15.52
CA ILE A 104 20.30 -0.74 -15.13
C ILE A 104 21.37 0.24 -15.62
N ILE A 105 20.97 1.17 -16.48
CA ILE A 105 21.84 2.22 -16.99
C ILE A 105 21.84 3.36 -15.98
N ILE A 106 23.04 3.81 -15.60
CA ILE A 106 23.23 4.91 -14.66
C ILE A 106 23.69 6.12 -15.47
N PRO A 107 22.94 7.24 -15.48
CA PRO A 107 23.36 8.42 -16.19
C PRO A 107 24.59 9.05 -15.53
N ALA A 108 25.43 9.72 -16.32
CA ALA A 108 26.54 10.51 -15.81
C ALA A 108 26.03 11.57 -14.81
N GLY A 109 26.80 11.83 -13.75
CA GLY A 109 26.38 12.76 -12.71
C GLY A 109 27.12 12.54 -11.39
N ASP A 110 26.38 12.62 -10.28
CA ASP A 110 26.98 12.57 -8.95
C ASP A 110 27.74 11.26 -8.70
N PRO A 111 28.92 11.35 -8.06
CA PRO A 111 29.79 10.20 -7.82
C PRO A 111 29.23 9.24 -6.77
N LEU A 112 28.28 9.65 -5.92
CA LEU A 112 27.62 8.77 -4.96
C LEU A 112 26.11 8.97 -5.03
N ARG A 113 25.36 7.89 -5.30
CA ARG A 113 23.90 7.94 -5.40
C ARG A 113 23.24 6.64 -4.95
N SER A 114 21.94 6.73 -4.67
CA SER A 114 21.08 5.57 -4.41
C SER A 114 20.06 5.44 -5.52
N ILE A 115 19.95 4.25 -6.09
CA ILE A 115 18.99 3.90 -7.15
C ILE A 115 17.95 2.97 -6.54
N ASP A 116 16.67 3.32 -6.71
CA ASP A 116 15.56 2.47 -6.31
C ASP A 116 15.06 1.69 -7.51
N VAL A 117 15.10 0.37 -7.41
CA VAL A 117 14.60 -0.56 -8.42
C VAL A 117 13.24 -1.09 -7.94
N PRO A 118 12.13 -0.54 -8.46
CA PRO A 118 10.80 -1.01 -8.08
C PRO A 118 10.45 -2.33 -8.77
N ASP A 119 9.35 -2.93 -8.32
CA ASP A 119 8.67 -4.06 -8.96
C ASP A 119 9.56 -5.30 -9.14
N LEU A 120 10.23 -5.71 -8.06
CA LEU A 120 10.75 -7.07 -7.96
C LEU A 120 9.60 -8.05 -7.72
N PRO A 121 9.65 -9.25 -8.32
CA PRO A 121 8.62 -10.27 -8.17
C PRO A 121 8.30 -10.61 -6.72
N GLU A 122 7.05 -10.97 -6.46
CA GLU A 122 6.62 -11.47 -5.14
C GLU A 122 7.40 -12.73 -4.71
N LEU A 123 7.67 -13.63 -5.66
CA LEU A 123 8.41 -14.86 -5.42
C LEU A 123 9.93 -14.69 -5.45
N VAL A 124 10.45 -13.45 -5.36
CA VAL A 124 11.89 -13.20 -5.23
C VAL A 124 12.39 -13.74 -3.90
N VAL A 125 13.60 -14.31 -3.90
CA VAL A 125 14.30 -14.70 -2.67
C VAL A 125 15.13 -13.49 -2.22
N PRO A 126 14.75 -12.75 -1.15
CA PRO A 126 15.38 -11.47 -0.81
C PRO A 126 16.88 -11.58 -0.53
N ASP A 127 17.32 -12.66 0.10
CA ASP A 127 18.74 -12.91 0.44
C ASP A 127 19.61 -13.26 -0.78
N SER A 128 18.98 -13.55 -1.92
CA SER A 128 19.68 -13.87 -3.17
C SER A 128 19.95 -12.65 -4.06
N VAL A 129 19.48 -11.47 -3.67
CA VAL A 129 19.60 -10.27 -4.49
C VAL A 129 21.01 -9.70 -4.34
N PHE A 130 21.74 -9.60 -5.45
CA PHE A 130 23.05 -8.97 -5.51
C PHE A 130 23.17 -8.09 -6.75
N ALA A 131 24.09 -7.12 -6.72
CA ALA A 131 24.32 -6.24 -7.85
C ALA A 131 25.82 -6.14 -8.14
N ASP A 132 26.16 -6.23 -9.42
CA ASP A 132 27.52 -6.06 -9.93
C ASP A 132 27.60 -4.80 -10.78
N GLY A 133 28.60 -3.96 -10.51
CA GLY A 133 28.92 -2.81 -11.35
C GLY A 133 29.91 -3.18 -12.46
N ASN A 134 29.95 -2.36 -13.52
CA ASN A 134 31.00 -2.41 -14.54
C ASN A 134 32.30 -1.73 -14.05
N GLU A 135 33.32 -1.62 -14.91
CA GLU A 135 34.62 -1.00 -14.56
C GLU A 135 34.51 0.45 -14.04
N GLN A 136 33.44 1.16 -14.39
CA GLN A 136 33.19 2.57 -14.03
C GLN A 136 32.28 2.73 -12.79
N THR A 137 31.71 1.64 -12.27
CA THR A 137 30.71 1.68 -11.19
C THR A 137 31.05 0.70 -10.07
N VAL A 138 31.15 1.20 -8.84
CA VAL A 138 31.32 0.39 -7.64
C VAL A 138 29.97 0.31 -6.91
N VAL A 139 29.48 -0.92 -6.68
CA VAL A 139 28.29 -1.15 -5.85
C VAL A 139 28.73 -1.25 -4.39
N ARG A 140 28.23 -0.35 -3.53
CA ARG A 140 28.56 -0.32 -2.10
C ARG A 140 27.65 -1.19 -1.25
N ALA A 141 26.35 -1.19 -1.55
CA ALA A 141 25.36 -1.99 -0.83
C ALA A 141 24.09 -2.17 -1.65
N VAL A 142 23.41 -3.28 -1.41
CA VAL A 142 22.06 -3.55 -1.91
C VAL A 142 21.17 -3.79 -0.70
N ARG A 143 20.03 -3.11 -0.64
CA ARG A 143 19.01 -3.34 0.40
C ARG A 143 17.69 -3.68 -0.23
N VAL A 144 17.15 -4.85 0.10
CA VAL A 144 15.84 -5.28 -0.35
C VAL A 144 14.82 -4.97 0.75
N SER A 145 13.67 -4.41 0.36
CA SER A 145 12.57 -4.14 1.29
C SER A 145 11.23 -4.40 0.59
N PRO A 146 10.18 -4.76 1.33
CA PRO A 146 8.82 -4.79 0.78
C PRO A 146 8.45 -3.39 0.27
N ARG A 147 7.86 -3.29 -0.91
CA ARG A 147 7.37 -2.02 -1.44
C ARG A 147 6.11 -1.62 -0.64
N PRO A 148 6.06 -0.40 -0.06
CA PRO A 148 4.83 0.10 0.53
C PRO A 148 3.77 0.31 -0.56
N ALA A 149 2.51 0.01 -0.25
CA ALA A 149 1.39 0.26 -1.16
C ALA A 149 1.38 1.73 -1.61
N SER A 150 1.09 1.97 -2.89
CA SER A 150 1.07 3.32 -3.45
C SER A 150 -0.04 4.16 -2.80
N PRO A 151 0.19 5.45 -2.47
CA PRO A 151 -0.83 6.33 -1.88
C PRO A 151 -2.23 6.27 -2.51
N PRO A 152 -2.41 6.33 -3.85
CA PRO A 152 -3.73 6.23 -4.49
C PRO A 152 -4.46 4.91 -4.20
N GLN A 153 -3.73 3.79 -4.11
CA GLN A 153 -4.31 2.48 -3.81
C GLN A 153 -4.83 2.42 -2.37
N ARG A 154 -4.14 3.09 -1.43
CA ARG A 154 -4.54 3.16 -0.03
C ARG A 154 -5.83 3.96 0.16
N ASP A 155 -5.99 5.06 -0.56
CA ASP A 155 -7.18 5.90 -0.49
C ASP A 155 -8.41 5.18 -1.07
N GLU A 156 -8.24 4.43 -2.16
CA GLU A 156 -9.29 3.61 -2.76
C GLU A 156 -9.77 2.49 -1.81
N VAL A 157 -8.83 1.75 -1.20
CA VAL A 157 -9.16 0.70 -0.22
C VAL A 157 -9.90 1.30 0.98
N ARG A 158 -9.46 2.45 1.50
CA ARG A 158 -10.14 3.14 2.61
C ARG A 158 -11.57 3.57 2.24
N ALA A 159 -11.78 4.08 1.03
CA ALA A 159 -13.11 4.45 0.56
C ALA A 159 -14.04 3.22 0.45
N LEU A 160 -13.52 2.07 0.00
CA LEU A 160 -14.26 0.81 -0.04
C LEU A 160 -14.58 0.28 1.37
N ASP A 161 -13.66 0.37 2.32
CA ASP A 161 -13.90 0.00 3.72
C ASP A 161 -15.02 0.84 4.35
N GLU A 162 -14.99 2.15 4.13
CA GLU A 162 -16.04 3.07 4.57
C GLU A 162 -17.40 2.69 3.95
N GLN A 163 -17.41 2.39 2.65
CA GLN A 163 -18.62 1.95 1.95
C GLN A 163 -19.17 0.64 2.50
N ILE A 164 -18.32 -0.37 2.73
CA ILE A 164 -18.71 -1.65 3.32
C ILE A 164 -19.29 -1.42 4.72
N SER A 165 -18.62 -0.63 5.57
CA SER A 165 -19.11 -0.32 6.92
C SER A 165 -20.49 0.35 6.92
N LYS A 166 -20.76 1.19 5.93
CA LYS A 166 -22.05 1.87 5.77
C LYS A 166 -23.13 0.88 5.34
N LEU A 167 -22.84 0.06 4.33
CA LEU A 167 -23.78 -0.94 3.82
C LEU A 167 -24.10 -2.01 4.88
N THR A 168 -23.11 -2.44 5.66
CA THR A 168 -23.31 -3.38 6.77
C THR A 168 -24.25 -2.81 7.82
N ARG A 169 -24.05 -1.55 8.24
CA ARG A 169 -24.94 -0.89 9.21
C ARG A 169 -26.37 -0.78 8.70
N GLN A 170 -26.55 -0.38 7.43
CA GLN A 170 -27.87 -0.30 6.80
C GLN A 170 -28.55 -1.67 6.72
N ARG A 171 -27.78 -2.71 6.40
CA ARG A 171 -28.27 -4.09 6.37
C ARG A 171 -28.72 -4.56 7.75
N GLU A 172 -27.93 -4.29 8.79
CA GLU A 172 -28.27 -4.64 10.17
C GLU A 172 -29.53 -3.92 10.65
N GLU A 173 -29.69 -2.63 10.33
CA GLU A 173 -30.89 -1.86 10.64
C GLU A 173 -32.14 -2.47 10.00
N VAL A 174 -32.10 -2.76 8.70
CA VAL A 174 -33.22 -3.42 7.99
C VAL A 174 -33.49 -4.82 8.55
N GLN A 175 -32.43 -5.57 8.90
CA GLN A 175 -32.57 -6.90 9.48
C GLN A 175 -33.22 -6.86 10.87
N GLN A 176 -32.94 -5.84 11.69
CA GLN A 176 -33.63 -5.61 12.97
C GLN A 176 -35.11 -5.30 12.75
N MET A 177 -35.45 -4.42 11.80
CA MET A 177 -36.84 -4.12 11.48
C MET A 177 -37.61 -5.35 10.99
N LEU A 178 -36.98 -6.18 10.16
CA LEU A 178 -37.56 -7.44 9.70
C LEU A 178 -37.85 -8.40 10.87
N GLN A 179 -36.98 -8.44 11.88
CA GLN A 179 -37.22 -9.24 13.09
C GLN A 179 -38.38 -8.69 13.92
N VAL A 180 -38.54 -7.37 14.03
CA VAL A 180 -39.68 -6.75 14.72
C VAL A 180 -40.98 -7.15 14.04
N VAL A 181 -41.09 -6.92 12.73
CA VAL A 181 -42.30 -7.25 11.95
C VAL A 181 -42.62 -8.76 12.02
N SER A 182 -41.59 -9.62 12.01
CA SER A 182 -41.80 -11.06 12.15
C SER A 182 -42.37 -11.43 13.51
N ARG A 183 -41.88 -10.82 14.60
CA ARG A 183 -42.44 -11.01 15.96
C ARG A 183 -43.85 -10.46 16.09
N ASP A 184 -44.17 -9.36 15.41
CA ASP A 184 -45.52 -8.78 15.42
C ASP A 184 -46.51 -9.71 14.71
N ILE A 185 -46.11 -10.34 13.60
CA ILE A 185 -46.92 -11.37 12.93
C ILE A 185 -47.14 -12.58 13.85
N GLU A 186 -46.09 -13.09 14.49
CA GLU A 186 -46.19 -14.22 15.44
C GLU A 186 -47.13 -13.88 16.62
N SER A 187 -46.99 -12.68 17.18
CA SER A 187 -47.84 -12.22 18.28
C SER A 187 -49.32 -12.09 17.87
N LEU A 188 -49.58 -11.62 16.64
CA LEU A 188 -50.93 -11.60 16.10
C LEU A 188 -51.49 -13.00 15.88
N ASP A 189 -50.69 -13.95 15.38
CA ASP A 189 -51.10 -15.34 15.21
C ASP A 189 -51.48 -15.99 16.56
N GLU A 190 -50.71 -15.71 17.62
CA GLU A 190 -51.02 -16.15 18.98
C GLU A 190 -52.35 -15.54 19.50
N LEU A 191 -52.57 -14.24 19.28
CA LEU A 191 -53.81 -13.56 19.67
C LEU A 191 -55.03 -14.10 18.92
N VAL A 192 -54.91 -14.38 17.62
CA VAL A 192 -55.97 -14.99 16.80
C VAL A 192 -56.26 -16.40 17.29
N SER A 193 -55.22 -17.20 17.57
CA SER A 193 -55.35 -18.55 18.12
C SER A 193 -56.08 -18.55 19.47
N PHE A 194 -55.67 -17.68 20.40
CA PHE A 194 -56.33 -17.52 21.70
C PHE A 194 -57.79 -17.09 21.55
N SER A 195 -58.06 -16.09 20.71
CA SER A 195 -59.42 -15.59 20.46
C SER A 195 -60.30 -16.65 19.82
N SER A 196 -59.76 -17.49 18.93
CA SER A 196 -60.49 -18.61 18.33
C SER A 196 -60.83 -19.70 19.35
N ALA A 197 -59.95 -19.96 20.33
CA ALA A 197 -60.19 -20.91 21.40
C ALA A 197 -61.27 -20.40 22.38
N ALA A 198 -61.20 -19.11 22.74
CA ALA A 198 -62.23 -18.45 23.54
C ALA A 198 -63.59 -18.43 22.82
N GLY A 199 -63.62 -18.08 21.53
CA GLY A 199 -64.84 -18.10 20.71
C GLY A 199 -65.50 -19.48 20.61
N LYS A 200 -64.70 -20.56 20.53
CA LYS A 200 -65.21 -21.95 20.60
C LYS A 200 -65.86 -22.27 21.95
N SER A 201 -65.26 -21.81 23.05
CA SER A 201 -65.82 -21.95 24.39
C SER A 201 -67.15 -21.20 24.54
N ASP A 202 -67.21 -19.95 24.06
CA ASP A 202 -68.41 -19.12 24.17
C ASP A 202 -69.55 -19.57 23.25
N LEU A 203 -69.21 -20.14 22.09
CA LEU A 203 -70.16 -20.84 21.22
C LEU A 203 -70.79 -22.04 21.93
N ASN A 204 -69.98 -22.85 22.61
CA ASN A 204 -70.47 -24.00 23.39
C ASN A 204 -71.35 -23.59 24.58
N ARG A 205 -71.23 -22.35 25.06
CA ARG A 205 -72.00 -21.78 26.17
C ARG A 205 -73.21 -20.96 25.72
N GLY A 206 -73.39 -20.75 24.40
CA GLY A 206 -74.50 -19.99 23.83
C GLY A 206 -74.44 -18.47 24.07
N VAL A 207 -73.27 -17.92 24.40
CA VAL A 207 -73.07 -16.49 24.72
C VAL A 207 -72.29 -15.75 23.61
N LEU A 208 -72.15 -16.37 22.43
CA LEU A 208 -71.32 -15.83 21.36
C LEU A 208 -71.94 -14.56 20.73
N ASN A 209 -71.17 -13.47 20.67
CA ASN A 209 -71.53 -12.30 19.88
C ASN A 209 -70.89 -12.40 18.48
N ALA A 210 -71.72 -12.56 17.46
CA ALA A 210 -71.27 -12.75 16.08
C ALA A 210 -70.69 -11.47 15.44
N GLU A 211 -71.14 -10.29 15.88
CA GLU A 211 -70.70 -9.00 15.35
C GLU A 211 -69.25 -8.71 15.75
N THR A 212 -68.93 -8.86 17.05
CA THR A 212 -67.58 -8.62 17.58
C THR A 212 -66.54 -9.60 17.01
N LEU A 213 -66.93 -10.85 16.75
CA LEU A 213 -66.06 -11.82 16.07
C LEU A 213 -65.78 -11.44 14.62
N THR A 214 -66.76 -10.90 13.92
CA THR A 214 -66.62 -10.48 12.52
C THR A 214 -65.69 -9.26 12.43
N GLU A 215 -65.83 -8.30 13.34
CA GLU A 215 -64.95 -7.13 13.45
C GLU A 215 -63.50 -7.55 13.76
N LEU A 216 -63.31 -8.42 14.77
CA LEU A 216 -61.99 -8.92 15.14
C LEU A 216 -61.32 -9.71 14.00
N SER A 217 -62.07 -10.58 13.32
CA SER A 217 -61.56 -11.33 12.16
C SER A 217 -61.16 -10.40 11.02
N THR A 218 -61.95 -9.36 10.74
CA THR A 218 -61.65 -8.40 9.68
C THR A 218 -60.42 -7.57 10.02
N PHE A 219 -60.33 -7.08 11.26
CA PHE A 219 -59.17 -6.35 11.78
C PHE A 219 -57.88 -7.18 11.71
N SER A 220 -57.93 -8.43 12.19
CA SER A 220 -56.78 -9.35 12.14
C SER A 220 -56.34 -9.60 10.70
N MET A 221 -57.25 -9.96 9.79
CA MET A 221 -56.92 -10.19 8.38
C MET A 221 -56.32 -8.95 7.72
N GLN A 222 -56.82 -7.76 8.04
CA GLN A 222 -56.25 -6.52 7.54
C GLN A 222 -54.83 -6.30 8.08
N LYS A 223 -54.62 -6.46 9.39
CA LYS A 223 -53.29 -6.30 10.01
C LYS A 223 -52.27 -7.32 9.50
N HIS A 224 -52.67 -8.57 9.28
CA HIS A 224 -51.80 -9.56 8.64
C HIS A 224 -51.36 -9.14 7.25
N ARG A 225 -52.26 -8.59 6.42
CA ARG A 225 -51.89 -8.11 5.08
C ARG A 225 -50.94 -6.92 5.14
N GLU A 226 -51.17 -6.00 6.07
CA GLU A 226 -50.30 -4.83 6.28
C GLU A 226 -48.87 -5.27 6.67
N LEU A 227 -48.73 -6.11 7.71
CA LEU A 227 -47.43 -6.60 8.17
C LEU A 227 -46.75 -7.51 7.15
N ALA A 228 -47.50 -8.32 6.40
CA ALA A 228 -46.93 -9.15 5.34
C ALA A 228 -46.33 -8.30 4.20
N ASN A 229 -46.98 -7.21 3.82
CA ASN A 229 -46.44 -6.26 2.84
C ASN A 229 -45.21 -5.53 3.38
N GLU A 230 -45.23 -5.11 4.64
CA GLU A 230 -44.08 -4.47 5.29
C GLU A 230 -42.87 -5.42 5.36
N LYS A 231 -43.11 -6.67 5.78
CA LYS A 231 -42.10 -7.74 5.77
C LYS A 231 -41.49 -7.93 4.38
N PHE A 232 -42.33 -8.01 3.35
CA PHE A 232 -41.87 -8.18 1.96
C PHE A 232 -40.99 -7.01 1.50
N GLU A 233 -41.33 -5.77 1.82
CA GLU A 233 -40.50 -4.61 1.46
C GLU A 233 -39.15 -4.62 2.19
N TYR A 234 -39.11 -5.00 3.47
CA TYR A 234 -37.84 -5.17 4.20
C TYR A 234 -36.98 -6.31 3.63
N GLU A 235 -37.56 -7.45 3.26
CA GLU A 235 -36.84 -8.56 2.61
C GLU A 235 -36.24 -8.13 1.26
N LYS A 236 -37.00 -7.35 0.47
CA LYS A 236 -36.53 -6.78 -0.80
C LYS A 236 -35.38 -5.80 -0.59
N GLN A 237 -35.49 -4.90 0.40
CA GLN A 237 -34.41 -3.97 0.75
C GLN A 237 -33.14 -4.73 1.18
N LEU A 238 -33.30 -5.77 2.00
CA LEU A 238 -32.19 -6.60 2.45
C LEU A 238 -31.46 -7.25 1.27
N LYS A 239 -32.21 -7.81 0.31
CA LYS A 239 -31.63 -8.41 -0.91
C LYS A 239 -30.85 -7.39 -1.76
N VAL A 240 -31.32 -6.16 -1.85
CA VAL A 240 -30.60 -5.08 -2.56
C VAL A 240 -29.30 -4.72 -1.84
N LEU A 241 -29.35 -4.57 -0.52
CA LEU A 241 -28.18 -4.27 0.32
C LEU A 241 -27.15 -5.41 0.27
N ASP A 242 -27.57 -6.66 0.34
CA ASP A 242 -26.70 -7.83 0.20
C ASP A 242 -25.98 -7.83 -1.16
N GLY A 243 -26.70 -7.54 -2.25
CA GLY A 243 -26.09 -7.43 -3.58
C GLY A 243 -25.11 -6.24 -3.71
N GLN A 244 -25.35 -5.13 -3.02
CA GLN A 244 -24.40 -4.00 -2.96
C GLN A 244 -23.17 -4.35 -2.13
N LEU A 245 -23.37 -4.97 -0.97
CA LEU A 245 -22.31 -5.38 -0.06
C LEU A 245 -21.39 -6.43 -0.69
N GLN A 246 -21.95 -7.43 -1.36
CA GLN A 246 -21.18 -8.43 -2.10
C GLN A 246 -20.33 -7.78 -3.22
N ARG A 247 -20.88 -6.81 -3.95
CA ARG A 247 -20.13 -6.07 -4.98
C ARG A 247 -19.00 -5.24 -4.38
N ALA A 248 -19.26 -4.54 -3.28
CA ALA A 248 -18.25 -3.74 -2.59
C ALA A 248 -17.13 -4.64 -2.02
N GLN A 249 -17.48 -5.77 -1.42
CA GLN A 249 -16.51 -6.77 -0.92
C GLN A 249 -15.66 -7.36 -2.06
N TRP A 250 -16.28 -7.65 -3.21
CA TRP A 250 -15.55 -8.13 -4.39
C TRP A 250 -14.57 -7.08 -4.91
N SER A 251 -14.97 -5.82 -5.05
CA SER A 251 -14.07 -4.72 -5.43
C SER A 251 -12.95 -4.54 -4.41
N HIS A 252 -13.26 -4.61 -3.11
CA HIS A 252 -12.26 -4.55 -2.04
C HIS A 252 -11.24 -5.69 -2.14
N SER A 253 -11.69 -6.93 -2.38
CA SER A 253 -10.78 -8.07 -2.56
C SER A 253 -9.87 -7.91 -3.78
N GLN A 254 -10.35 -7.31 -4.87
CA GLN A 254 -9.51 -7.03 -6.03
C GLN A 254 -8.47 -5.95 -5.71
N ALA A 255 -8.88 -4.84 -5.10
CA ALA A 255 -7.99 -3.75 -4.71
C ALA A 255 -6.90 -4.20 -3.71
N THR A 256 -7.26 -5.10 -2.80
CA THR A 256 -6.34 -5.65 -1.79
C THR A 256 -5.54 -6.87 -2.25
N SER A 257 -6.01 -7.63 -3.25
CA SER A 257 -5.22 -8.72 -3.83
C SER A 257 -3.94 -8.22 -4.50
N GLY A 258 -3.97 -7.03 -5.12
CA GLY A 258 -2.77 -6.32 -5.57
C GLY A 258 -1.87 -5.83 -4.43
N GLN A 259 -2.37 -5.83 -3.19
CA GLN A 259 -1.65 -5.43 -1.97
C GLN A 259 -1.05 -6.63 -1.21
N GLN A 260 -1.59 -7.83 -1.43
CA GLN A 260 -1.01 -9.09 -0.94
C GLN A 260 0.16 -9.57 -1.81
N SER A 261 0.19 -9.17 -3.10
CA SER A 261 1.39 -9.27 -3.91
C SER A 261 2.36 -8.16 -3.50
N ALA A 262 3.04 -8.37 -2.38
CA ALA A 262 4.07 -7.45 -1.92
C ALA A 262 5.26 -7.53 -2.88
N ASN A 263 5.23 -6.70 -3.93
CA ASN A 263 6.39 -6.48 -4.76
C ASN A 263 7.53 -6.00 -3.85
N TYR A 264 8.72 -6.57 -4.04
CA TYR A 264 9.90 -6.07 -3.35
C TYR A 264 10.48 -4.88 -4.12
N GLN A 265 11.26 -4.05 -3.44
CA GLN A 265 12.08 -3.02 -4.04
C GLN A 265 13.53 -3.20 -3.59
N ALA A 266 14.49 -3.03 -4.49
CA ALA A 266 15.91 -3.03 -4.17
C ALA A 266 16.45 -1.60 -4.25
N LYS A 267 17.10 -1.15 -3.17
CA LYS A 267 17.85 0.09 -3.09
C LYS A 267 19.33 -0.23 -3.27
N ILE A 268 19.92 0.25 -4.36
CA ILE A 268 21.32 0.02 -4.72
C ILE A 268 22.10 1.30 -4.44
N PHE A 269 23.13 1.23 -3.61
CA PHE A 269 24.06 2.32 -3.37
C PHE A 269 25.26 2.17 -4.31
N VAL A 270 25.43 3.11 -5.22
CA VAL A 270 26.45 3.06 -6.28
C VAL A 270 27.38 4.25 -6.17
N GLU A 271 28.64 4.01 -6.51
CA GLU A 271 29.69 5.01 -6.61
C GLU A 271 30.31 4.98 -8.00
N THR A 272 30.37 6.14 -8.67
CA THR A 272 31.00 6.33 -9.98
C THR A 272 32.16 7.31 -9.82
N PRO A 273 33.41 6.83 -9.66
CA PRO A 273 34.56 7.69 -9.30
C PRO A 273 34.77 8.89 -10.23
N ASP A 274 34.59 8.68 -11.53
CA ASP A 274 34.81 9.70 -12.56
C ASP A 274 33.52 10.47 -12.93
N GLY A 275 32.38 10.11 -12.32
CA GLY A 275 31.07 10.71 -12.63
C GLY A 275 30.49 10.33 -14.00
N ASP A 276 31.14 9.41 -14.71
CA ASP A 276 30.71 8.92 -16.02
C ASP A 276 29.44 8.06 -15.94
N ALA A 277 28.81 7.85 -17.11
CA ALA A 277 27.69 6.93 -17.23
C ALA A 277 28.15 5.50 -16.94
N GLY A 278 27.37 4.79 -16.14
CA GLY A 278 27.68 3.46 -15.64
C GLY A 278 26.62 2.43 -15.98
N THR A 279 26.88 1.17 -15.65
CA THR A 279 25.88 0.11 -15.77
C THR A 279 26.00 -0.81 -14.58
N VAL A 280 24.85 -1.16 -13.99
CA VAL A 280 24.75 -2.11 -12.89
C VAL A 280 23.87 -3.27 -13.32
N ARG A 281 24.32 -4.48 -13.01
CA ARG A 281 23.59 -5.72 -13.21
C ARG A 281 23.03 -6.17 -11.88
N LEU A 282 21.72 -6.03 -11.70
CA LEU A 282 21.01 -6.56 -10.55
C LEU A 282 20.59 -8.00 -10.86
N SER A 283 21.04 -8.95 -10.04
CA SER A 283 20.70 -10.36 -10.17
C SER A 283 19.97 -10.87 -8.94
N TYR A 284 18.96 -11.72 -9.14
CA TYR A 284 18.16 -12.29 -8.07
C TYR A 284 17.54 -13.63 -8.46
N LEU A 285 17.29 -14.49 -7.47
CA LEU A 285 16.54 -15.72 -7.68
C LEU A 285 15.04 -15.45 -7.53
N VAL A 286 14.26 -15.94 -8.49
CA VAL A 286 12.80 -15.92 -8.46
C VAL A 286 12.24 -17.35 -8.50
N GLY A 287 11.29 -17.64 -7.63
CA GLY A 287 10.55 -18.90 -7.59
C GLY A 287 9.46 -18.98 -8.66
N GLY A 288 8.69 -20.07 -8.64
CA GLY A 288 7.55 -20.27 -9.54
C GLY A 288 7.94 -20.48 -11.01
N CYS A 289 9.22 -20.66 -11.29
CA CYS A 289 9.73 -20.91 -12.64
C CYS A 289 10.63 -22.13 -12.62
N GLY A 290 10.61 -22.93 -13.68
CA GLY A 290 11.47 -24.09 -13.78
C GLY A 290 11.47 -24.68 -15.17
N TRP A 291 12.43 -25.57 -15.42
CA TRP A 291 12.40 -26.39 -16.61
C TRP A 291 12.61 -27.87 -16.29
N SER A 292 12.07 -28.73 -17.15
CA SER A 292 12.29 -30.17 -17.09
C SER A 292 12.64 -30.73 -18.48
N PRO A 293 13.58 -31.69 -18.56
CA PRO A 293 13.89 -32.36 -19.81
C PRO A 293 12.77 -33.32 -20.21
N GLN A 294 12.42 -33.33 -21.49
CA GLN A 294 11.47 -34.25 -22.10
C GLN A 294 12.17 -35.00 -23.23
N TYR A 295 12.15 -36.33 -23.14
CA TYR A 295 12.70 -37.22 -24.15
C TYR A 295 11.56 -37.91 -24.90
N THR A 296 11.52 -37.80 -26.22
CA THR A 296 10.60 -38.55 -27.06
C THR A 296 11.40 -39.49 -27.93
N VAL A 297 11.15 -40.80 -27.79
CA VAL A 297 11.75 -41.82 -28.65
C VAL A 297 10.70 -42.29 -29.65
N ARG A 298 11.05 -42.29 -30.94
CA ARG A 298 10.22 -42.84 -32.01
C ARG A 298 10.99 -43.93 -32.73
N GLY A 299 10.40 -45.10 -32.84
CA GLY A 299 10.93 -46.21 -33.62
C GLY A 299 9.82 -46.83 -34.45
N ARG A 300 10.18 -47.42 -35.60
CA ARG A 300 9.28 -48.20 -36.44
C ARG A 300 9.62 -49.67 -36.31
N ILE A 301 8.61 -50.52 -36.19
CA ILE A 301 8.80 -51.97 -36.08
C ILE A 301 9.46 -52.50 -37.37
N GLY A 302 10.57 -53.22 -37.23
CA GLY A 302 11.32 -53.81 -38.35
C GLY A 302 12.45 -52.93 -38.91
N GLU A 303 12.59 -51.69 -38.43
CA GLU A 303 13.72 -50.80 -38.76
C GLU A 303 14.73 -50.77 -37.60
N PRO A 304 16.04 -50.77 -37.88
CA PRO A 304 17.08 -50.70 -36.83
C PRO A 304 17.30 -49.27 -36.30
N GLU A 305 16.69 -48.26 -36.91
CA GLU A 305 16.87 -46.85 -36.57
C GLU A 305 15.79 -46.34 -35.61
N PHE A 306 16.19 -45.46 -34.69
CA PHE A 306 15.30 -44.77 -33.75
C PHE A 306 15.61 -43.26 -33.71
N GLU A 307 14.57 -42.43 -33.71
CA GLU A 307 14.67 -40.98 -33.53
C GLU A 307 14.56 -40.67 -32.03
N LEU A 308 15.61 -40.07 -31.45
CA LEU A 308 15.56 -39.48 -30.11
C LEU A 308 15.42 -37.97 -30.24
N ARG A 309 14.29 -37.43 -29.77
CA ARG A 309 14.06 -35.98 -29.65
C ARG A 309 14.23 -35.55 -28.21
N TYR A 310 15.09 -34.57 -28.00
CA TYR A 310 15.27 -33.89 -26.73
C TYR A 310 14.55 -32.55 -26.76
N SER A 311 13.73 -32.28 -25.76
CA SER A 311 12.98 -31.03 -25.61
C SER A 311 13.01 -30.58 -24.15
N ALA A 312 12.78 -29.29 -23.90
CA ALA A 312 12.68 -28.75 -22.56
C ALA A 312 11.28 -28.18 -22.36
N LEU A 313 10.61 -28.63 -21.30
CA LEU A 313 9.37 -28.03 -20.84
C LEU A 313 9.72 -26.90 -19.88
N VAL A 314 9.44 -25.66 -20.28
CA VAL A 314 9.65 -24.46 -19.48
C VAL A 314 8.32 -24.03 -18.87
N GLN A 315 8.31 -23.78 -17.57
CA GLN A 315 7.19 -23.20 -16.83
C GLN A 315 7.64 -21.91 -16.18
N GLN A 316 6.82 -20.86 -16.28
CA GLN A 316 7.10 -19.57 -15.69
C GLN A 316 5.85 -19.03 -15.01
N MET A 317 5.99 -18.64 -13.74
CA MET A 317 4.99 -17.93 -12.94
C MET A 317 5.63 -16.80 -12.12
N SER A 318 6.74 -16.22 -12.60
CA SER A 318 7.43 -15.12 -11.90
C SER A 318 6.70 -13.77 -11.98
N GLY A 319 5.73 -13.62 -12.88
CA GLY A 319 5.06 -12.34 -13.11
C GLY A 319 5.90 -11.30 -13.88
N GLU A 320 7.07 -11.70 -14.38
CA GLU A 320 7.93 -10.83 -15.19
C GLU A 320 7.79 -11.12 -16.68
N ASP A 321 8.02 -10.11 -17.51
CA ASP A 321 8.08 -10.30 -18.95
C ASP A 321 9.48 -10.76 -19.39
N TRP A 322 9.55 -11.94 -20.01
CA TRP A 322 10.79 -12.53 -20.54
C TRP A 322 10.84 -12.46 -22.08
N GLU A 323 10.13 -11.52 -22.71
CA GLU A 323 10.18 -11.33 -24.15
C GLU A 323 11.54 -10.79 -24.62
N GLY A 324 12.16 -11.47 -25.62
CA GLY A 324 13.41 -11.02 -26.25
C GLY A 324 14.69 -11.23 -25.43
N ILE A 325 14.66 -12.02 -24.35
CA ILE A 325 15.81 -12.22 -23.44
C ILE A 325 16.67 -13.44 -23.81
N SER A 326 17.92 -13.45 -23.32
CA SER A 326 18.77 -14.65 -23.41
C SER A 326 18.39 -15.64 -22.32
N LEU A 327 17.91 -16.83 -22.72
CA LEU A 327 17.49 -17.88 -21.79
C LEU A 327 18.52 -19.02 -21.76
N ILE A 328 19.07 -19.32 -20.58
CA ILE A 328 19.99 -20.43 -20.35
C ILE A 328 19.29 -21.48 -19.50
N LEU A 329 19.29 -22.74 -19.95
CA LEU A 329 18.77 -23.87 -19.17
C LEU A 329 19.92 -24.55 -18.42
N SER A 330 19.84 -24.56 -17.08
CA SER A 330 20.87 -25.14 -16.22
C SER A 330 20.32 -26.30 -15.40
N THR A 331 21.08 -27.39 -15.31
CA THR A 331 20.81 -28.51 -14.41
C THR A 331 21.42 -28.33 -13.02
N ALA A 332 22.11 -27.22 -12.77
CA ALA A 332 22.70 -26.92 -11.46
C ALA A 332 21.62 -26.56 -10.42
N SER A 333 21.97 -26.68 -9.15
CA SER A 333 21.15 -26.20 -8.03
C SER A 333 21.87 -25.01 -7.39
N PRO A 334 21.39 -23.77 -7.57
CA PRO A 334 22.04 -22.60 -7.00
C PRO A 334 21.87 -22.58 -5.47
N SER A 335 22.95 -22.35 -4.72
CA SER A 335 22.90 -22.07 -3.29
C SER A 335 22.47 -20.61 -3.03
N VAL A 336 21.77 -20.37 -1.92
CA VAL A 336 21.06 -19.10 -1.64
C VAL A 336 21.99 -17.95 -1.17
N SER A 337 23.30 -18.16 -1.02
CA SER A 337 24.20 -17.11 -0.56
C SER A 337 24.63 -16.17 -1.68
N ALA A 338 24.39 -14.86 -1.52
CA ALA A 338 25.13 -13.84 -2.25
C ALA A 338 26.65 -14.10 -2.07
N PRO A 339 27.48 -13.98 -3.12
CA PRO A 339 28.90 -14.19 -2.99
C PRO A 339 29.49 -13.14 -2.03
N ASP A 340 29.99 -13.61 -0.89
CA ASP A 340 30.79 -12.79 0.04
C ASP A 340 32.09 -12.42 -0.70
N ARG A 341 32.23 -11.16 -1.13
CA ARG A 341 33.49 -10.69 -1.70
C ARG A 341 34.44 -10.34 -0.54
N VAL A 342 35.51 -11.13 -0.45
CA VAL A 342 36.74 -10.85 0.33
C VAL A 342 37.47 -9.66 -0.25
#